data_AF-A0A0R2XIF6-F1
#
_entry.id   AF-A0A0R2XIF6-F1
#
_cell.length_a   1.000
_cell.length_b   1.000
_cell.length_c   1.000
_cell.angle_alpha   90.00
_cell.angle_beta   90.00
_cell.angle_gamma   90.00
#
_symmetry.space_group_name_H-M   'P 1'
#
loop_
_entity.id
_entity.type
_entity.pdbx_description
1 polymer ?
#
loop_
_entity_poly.entity_id
_entity_poly.type
_entity_poly.pdbx_seq_one_letter_code
_entity_poly.pdbx_strand_id
1 'polypeptide(L)'
;MSAWDQFWKKNFGGIDAPEDRKDAKKFREASLPEKFAPTLNPFYVALPFNDIAFPKKSRAYVPWWSEADYRKDRLESQCKGRWIMIKFQNKVCFAQWEDVGPLRYDHAEYVFGDERPTRHSRAGLDVSPAVRDYLGLSGLDKTDWKFVEDDQVPYGPWIEYGEQAILYSAIKSQTAKKIRKSL
;
A
#
# COMPACT_ATOMS: atom_id res chain seq x y z
N MET A 1 5.64 -11.74 -1.09
CA MET A 1 6.83 -10.87 -1.05
C MET A 1 6.41 -9.55 -1.66
N SER A 2 6.80 -8.43 -1.08
CA SER A 2 6.61 -7.12 -1.70
C SER A 2 7.77 -6.84 -2.66
N ALA A 3 7.50 -6.13 -3.74
CA ALA A 3 8.48 -5.68 -4.72
C ALA A 3 9.50 -4.68 -4.13
N TRP A 4 9.10 -3.94 -3.09
CA TRP A 4 9.92 -2.88 -2.49
C TRP A 4 10.31 -3.15 -1.03
N ASP A 5 9.76 -4.19 -0.42
CA ASP A 5 10.17 -4.65 0.91
C ASP A 5 10.36 -6.19 0.93
N GLN A 6 11.63 -6.61 0.84
CA GLN A 6 12.01 -8.03 0.89
C GLN A 6 11.64 -8.70 2.22
N PHE A 7 11.55 -7.91 3.31
CA PHE A 7 11.22 -8.39 4.64
C PHE A 7 9.81 -7.97 5.07
N TRP A 8 8.93 -7.67 4.11
CA TRP A 8 7.60 -7.12 4.37
C TRP A 8 6.82 -7.87 5.45
N LYS A 9 6.73 -9.21 5.39
CA LYS A 9 6.03 -10.00 6.42
C LYS A 9 6.55 -9.73 7.83
N LYS A 10 7.87 -9.58 7.98
CA LYS A 10 8.52 -9.28 9.26
C LYS A 10 8.26 -7.82 9.68
N ASN A 11 8.35 -6.90 8.73
CA ASN A 11 8.20 -5.46 8.94
C ASN A 11 6.75 -5.05 9.20
N PHE A 12 5.78 -5.71 8.57
CA PHE A 12 4.34 -5.55 8.82
C PHE A 12 3.94 -6.18 10.16
N GLY A 13 4.60 -7.27 10.57
CA GLY A 13 4.33 -7.97 11.83
C GLY A 13 3.69 -9.35 11.67
N GLY A 14 3.26 -9.70 10.45
CA GLY A 14 2.68 -10.99 10.10
C GLY A 14 2.20 -11.02 8.65
N ILE A 15 1.44 -12.06 8.30
CA ILE A 15 0.74 -12.11 7.00
C ILE A 15 -0.55 -11.32 7.14
N ASP A 16 -0.77 -10.34 6.27
CA ASP A 16 -2.01 -9.56 6.23
C ASP A 16 -3.10 -10.33 5.47
N ALA A 17 -3.58 -11.42 6.07
CA ALA A 17 -4.52 -12.34 5.43
C ALA A 17 -5.96 -11.80 5.52
N PRO A 18 -6.71 -11.75 4.39
CA PRO A 18 -8.08 -11.27 4.36
C PRO A 18 -9.10 -12.11 5.17
N GLU A 19 -8.75 -13.36 5.51
CA GLU A 19 -9.52 -14.30 6.33
C GLU A 19 -9.28 -14.17 7.84
N ASP A 20 -8.15 -13.61 8.26
CA ASP A 20 -7.75 -13.46 9.68
C ASP A 20 -8.00 -12.03 10.19
N ARG A 21 -9.24 -11.52 10.03
CA ARG A 21 -9.61 -10.14 10.34
C ARG A 21 -10.48 -10.02 11.58
N LYS A 22 -10.09 -9.15 12.51
CA LYS A 22 -10.94 -8.77 13.65
C LYS A 22 -12.09 -7.89 13.17
N ASP A 23 -13.29 -8.12 13.70
CA ASP A 23 -14.46 -7.23 13.52
C ASP A 23 -14.88 -6.95 12.05
N ALA A 24 -14.55 -7.80 11.05
CA ALA A 24 -14.92 -7.60 9.63
C ALA A 24 -16.43 -7.40 9.37
N LYS A 25 -17.28 -7.67 10.37
CA LYS A 25 -18.73 -7.45 10.35
C LYS A 25 -19.19 -6.09 10.89
N LYS A 26 -18.33 -5.30 11.54
CA LYS A 26 -18.63 -3.92 11.93
C LYS A 26 -18.20 -3.00 10.79
N PHE A 27 -19.10 -2.80 9.84
CA PHE A 27 -19.00 -2.04 8.58
C PHE A 27 -18.42 -0.59 8.63
N ARG A 28 -17.89 -0.14 9.77
CA ARG A 28 -17.47 1.23 10.04
C ARG A 28 -16.05 1.40 10.56
N GLU A 29 -15.39 0.31 10.97
CA GLU A 29 -13.99 0.33 11.41
C GLU A 29 -13.20 -0.54 10.44
N ALA A 30 -12.05 -0.06 9.96
CA ALA A 30 -11.23 -0.89 9.10
C ALA A 30 -10.83 -2.14 9.87
N SER A 31 -10.94 -3.30 9.24
CA SER A 31 -10.53 -4.52 9.91
C SER A 31 -9.01 -4.54 10.04
N LEU A 32 -8.49 -5.00 11.17
CA LEU A 32 -7.05 -5.20 11.40
C LEU A 32 -6.77 -6.70 11.56
N PRO A 33 -5.51 -7.15 11.37
CA PRO A 33 -5.13 -8.52 11.69
C PRO A 33 -5.50 -8.90 13.12
N GLU A 34 -6.11 -10.06 13.31
CA GLU A 34 -6.56 -10.50 14.64
C GLU A 34 -5.40 -10.92 15.55
N LYS A 35 -4.37 -11.53 14.96
CA LYS A 35 -3.30 -12.22 15.70
C LYS A 35 -2.11 -11.34 16.07
N PHE A 36 -2.03 -10.12 15.55
CA PHE A 36 -0.92 -9.20 15.79
C PHE A 36 -1.30 -7.74 15.52
N ALA A 37 -0.59 -6.81 16.14
CA ALA A 37 -0.67 -5.39 15.82
C ALA A 37 0.27 -5.06 14.64
N PRO A 38 -0.25 -4.48 13.52
CA PRO A 38 0.60 -4.08 12.40
C PRO A 38 1.65 -3.04 12.80
N THR A 39 2.84 -3.14 12.21
CA THR A 39 3.93 -2.16 12.37
C THR A 39 4.22 -1.38 11.09
N LEU A 40 3.37 -1.53 10.07
CA LEU A 40 3.26 -0.67 8.88
C LEU A 40 1.79 -0.30 8.68
N ASN A 41 1.53 0.71 7.85
CA ASN A 41 0.16 1.17 7.58
C ASN A 41 -0.67 0.03 6.95
N PRO A 42 -1.80 -0.38 7.54
CA PRO A 42 -2.67 -1.41 6.97
C PRO A 42 -3.48 -0.92 5.76
N PHE A 43 -3.54 0.39 5.51
CA PHE A 43 -4.19 0.98 4.33
C PHE A 43 -3.18 1.15 3.20
N TYR A 44 -3.04 0.10 2.39
CA TYR A 44 -2.09 0.09 1.29
C TYR A 44 -2.66 -0.54 0.01
N VAL A 45 -2.00 -0.27 -1.11
CA VAL A 45 -2.35 -0.80 -2.43
C VAL A 45 -1.13 -1.22 -3.23
N ALA A 46 -1.39 -1.99 -4.28
CA ALA A 46 -0.44 -2.24 -5.36
C ALA A 46 -1.00 -1.73 -6.70
N LEU A 47 -0.18 -0.99 -7.43
CA LEU A 47 -0.43 -0.55 -8.80
C LEU A 47 0.56 -1.24 -9.76
N PRO A 48 0.19 -1.50 -11.03
CA PRO A 48 0.91 -2.42 -11.92
C PRO A 48 2.13 -1.76 -12.59
N PHE A 49 2.92 -1.02 -11.82
CA PHE A 49 4.13 -0.36 -12.29
C PHE A 49 5.26 -0.40 -11.24
N ASN A 50 6.43 -0.89 -11.65
CA ASN A 50 7.65 -0.92 -10.84
C ASN A 50 8.66 0.07 -11.40
N ASP A 51 8.80 1.21 -10.73
CA ASP A 51 9.69 2.30 -11.16
C ASP A 51 11.18 1.93 -11.13
N ILE A 52 11.58 1.01 -10.24
CA ILE A 52 12.96 0.51 -10.13
C ILE A 52 13.27 -0.43 -11.30
N ALA A 53 12.35 -1.33 -11.65
CA ALA A 53 12.54 -2.30 -12.73
C ALA A 53 12.45 -1.66 -14.14
N PHE A 54 11.71 -0.55 -14.28
CA PHE A 54 11.45 0.09 -15.57
C PHE A 54 11.91 1.56 -15.61
N PRO A 55 13.18 1.89 -15.30
CA PRO A 55 13.63 3.27 -15.12
C PRO A 55 13.53 4.14 -16.40
N LYS A 56 13.50 3.52 -17.59
CA LYS A 56 13.22 4.25 -18.84
C LYS A 56 11.76 4.72 -18.92
N LYS A 57 10.81 3.87 -18.49
CA LYS A 57 9.41 4.27 -18.38
C LYS A 57 9.20 5.24 -17.23
N SER A 58 9.90 5.07 -16.12
CA SER A 58 9.80 5.97 -14.96
C SER A 58 10.12 7.40 -15.35
N ARG A 59 11.24 7.62 -16.08
CA ARG A 59 11.60 8.92 -16.67
C ARG A 59 10.52 9.56 -17.53
N ALA A 60 9.74 8.75 -18.25
CA ALA A 60 8.78 9.24 -19.23
C ALA A 60 7.40 9.49 -18.62
N TYR A 61 7.01 8.73 -17.59
CA TYR A 61 5.63 8.69 -17.10
C TYR A 61 5.47 9.13 -15.64
N VAL A 62 6.47 8.93 -14.77
CA VAL A 62 6.32 9.24 -13.34
C VAL A 62 6.44 10.77 -13.16
N PRO A 63 5.38 11.49 -12.76
CA PRO A 63 5.39 12.95 -12.76
C PRO A 63 6.40 13.57 -11.80
N TRP A 64 6.76 12.83 -10.76
CA TRP A 64 7.71 13.23 -9.72
C TRP A 64 9.06 12.51 -9.83
N TRP A 65 9.40 12.00 -11.01
CA TRP A 65 10.66 11.30 -11.21
C TRP A 65 11.86 12.23 -10.98
N SER A 66 12.82 11.77 -10.19
CA SER A 66 14.06 12.45 -9.87
C SER A 66 15.26 11.57 -10.25
N GLU A 67 16.05 11.98 -11.25
CA GLU A 67 17.34 11.32 -11.54
C GLU A 67 18.32 11.43 -10.37
N ALA A 68 18.24 12.53 -9.61
CA ALA A 68 19.11 12.77 -8.47
C ALA A 68 18.86 11.77 -7.35
N ASP A 69 17.63 11.28 -7.20
CA ASP A 69 17.25 10.32 -6.17
C ASP A 69 17.27 8.87 -6.67
N TYR A 70 17.30 8.66 -7.98
CA TYR A 70 17.41 7.33 -8.55
C TYR A 70 18.78 6.70 -8.25
N ARG A 71 18.76 5.51 -7.66
CA ARG A 71 19.95 4.71 -7.32
C ARG A 71 19.74 3.29 -7.83
N LYS A 72 20.41 2.95 -8.94
CA LYS A 72 20.23 1.66 -9.64
C LYS A 72 20.50 0.44 -8.75
N ASP A 73 21.38 0.58 -7.78
CA ASP A 73 21.81 -0.44 -6.83
C ASP A 73 20.95 -0.51 -5.55
N ARG A 74 20.00 0.42 -5.39
CA ARG A 74 19.09 0.44 -4.23
C ARG A 74 17.70 -0.02 -4.62
N LEU A 75 17.03 -0.69 -3.67
CA LEU A 75 15.62 -1.06 -3.77
C LEU A 75 14.73 0.10 -3.24
N GLU A 76 15.09 1.34 -3.56
CA GLU A 76 14.39 2.55 -3.13
C GLU A 76 13.51 3.05 -4.28
N SER A 77 12.20 2.85 -4.15
CA SER A 77 11.19 3.31 -5.10
C SER A 77 10.79 4.75 -4.81
N GLN A 78 10.63 5.57 -5.85
CA GLN A 78 10.05 6.92 -5.79
C GLN A 78 8.52 6.90 -5.84
N CYS A 79 7.93 5.75 -6.16
CA CYS A 79 6.48 5.53 -6.15
C CYS A 79 5.97 5.07 -4.78
N LYS A 80 6.79 4.34 -4.01
CA LYS A 80 6.45 3.85 -2.68
C LYS A 80 6.04 4.98 -1.73
N GLY A 81 4.97 4.77 -0.97
CA GLY A 81 4.46 5.68 0.05
C GLY A 81 3.53 6.77 -0.49
N ARG A 82 3.42 6.94 -1.81
CA ARG A 82 2.49 7.90 -2.42
C ARG A 82 1.04 7.53 -2.12
N TRP A 83 0.21 8.54 -1.89
CA TRP A 83 -1.21 8.32 -1.58
C TRP A 83 -2.07 8.24 -2.82
N ILE A 84 -3.08 7.38 -2.75
CA ILE A 84 -4.21 7.40 -3.66
C ILE A 84 -5.53 7.54 -2.91
N MET A 85 -6.47 8.25 -3.51
CA MET A 85 -7.88 8.23 -3.14
C MET A 85 -8.58 7.17 -3.98
N ILE A 86 -9.37 6.30 -3.35
CA ILE A 86 -10.18 5.27 -3.98
C ILE A 86 -11.64 5.54 -3.64
N LYS A 87 -12.49 5.58 -4.65
CA LYS A 87 -13.93 5.74 -4.51
C LYS A 87 -14.65 4.49 -4.97
N PHE A 88 -15.56 4.01 -4.14
CA PHE A 88 -16.48 2.93 -4.48
C PHE A 88 -17.87 3.29 -3.93
N GLN A 89 -18.86 3.34 -4.83
CA GLN A 89 -20.21 3.77 -4.49
C GLN A 89 -20.21 5.15 -3.76
N ASN A 90 -20.72 5.19 -2.52
CA ASN A 90 -20.78 6.38 -1.68
C ASN A 90 -19.61 6.48 -0.67
N LYS A 91 -18.60 5.60 -0.75
CA LYS A 91 -17.46 5.57 0.15
C LYS A 91 -16.17 6.03 -0.54
N VAL A 92 -15.31 6.67 0.24
CA VAL A 92 -13.97 7.10 -0.17
C VAL A 92 -12.96 6.60 0.83
N CYS A 93 -11.89 5.99 0.35
CA CYS A 93 -10.77 5.46 1.13
C CYS A 93 -9.47 6.07 0.62
N PHE A 94 -8.52 6.31 1.51
CA PHE A 94 -7.16 6.71 1.15
C PHE A 94 -6.20 5.59 1.53
N ALA A 95 -5.21 5.32 0.68
CA ALA A 95 -4.25 4.24 0.91
C ALA A 95 -2.90 4.57 0.27
N GLN A 96 -1.84 4.04 0.88
CA GLN A 96 -0.47 4.23 0.41
C GLN A 96 -0.09 3.18 -0.64
N TRP A 97 0.59 3.61 -1.70
CA TRP A 97 1.14 2.69 -2.69
C TRP A 97 2.39 2.02 -2.13
N GLU A 98 2.30 0.72 -1.85
CA GLU A 98 3.36 -0.01 -1.12
C GLU A 98 3.87 -1.25 -1.85
N ASP A 99 3.26 -1.63 -2.97
CA ASP A 99 3.68 -2.79 -3.75
C ASP A 99 3.35 -2.67 -5.24
N VAL A 100 3.76 -3.66 -6.04
CA VAL A 100 3.53 -3.69 -7.48
C VAL A 100 2.67 -4.88 -7.90
N GLY A 101 1.60 -4.58 -8.63
CA GLY A 101 0.63 -5.55 -9.14
C GLY A 101 -0.67 -4.83 -9.50
N PRO A 102 -1.71 -5.51 -10.02
CA PRO A 102 -1.78 -6.94 -10.31
C PRO A 102 -1.26 -7.32 -11.70
N LEU A 103 -0.98 -8.62 -11.91
CA LEU A 103 -0.70 -9.32 -13.19
C LEU A 103 0.54 -8.90 -14.01
N ARG A 104 1.00 -7.66 -13.86
CA ARG A 104 2.14 -7.08 -14.57
C ARG A 104 2.74 -5.94 -13.76
N TYR A 105 3.93 -5.51 -14.16
CA TYR A 105 4.74 -4.58 -13.38
C TYR A 105 5.24 -3.38 -14.21
N ASP A 106 4.76 -3.22 -15.44
CA ASP A 106 5.32 -2.30 -16.45
C ASP A 106 4.26 -1.36 -17.06
N HIS A 107 3.04 -1.30 -16.50
CA HIS A 107 1.89 -0.62 -17.10
C HIS A 107 1.79 0.86 -16.71
N ALA A 108 2.86 1.61 -16.98
CA ALA A 108 2.92 3.05 -16.70
C ALA A 108 1.79 3.84 -17.38
N GLU A 109 1.38 3.40 -18.58
CA GLU A 109 0.34 4.02 -19.39
C GLU A 109 -1.04 3.96 -18.73
N TYR A 110 -1.29 2.95 -17.89
CA TYR A 110 -2.50 2.87 -17.06
C TYR A 110 -2.34 3.67 -15.77
N VAL A 111 -1.17 3.58 -15.12
CA VAL A 111 -0.96 4.19 -13.80
C VAL A 111 -0.89 5.71 -13.89
N PHE A 112 -0.29 6.25 -14.96
CA PHE A 112 -0.03 7.68 -15.15
C PHE A 112 -0.68 8.27 -16.40
N GLY A 113 -1.40 7.45 -17.18
CA GLY A 113 -2.04 7.87 -18.43
C GLY A 113 -3.49 7.37 -18.52
N ASP A 114 -3.99 7.30 -19.74
CA ASP A 114 -5.41 7.02 -20.02
C ASP A 114 -5.71 5.57 -20.43
N GLU A 115 -4.69 4.71 -20.50
CA GLU A 115 -4.93 3.31 -20.83
C GLU A 115 -5.78 2.63 -19.75
N ARG A 116 -6.45 1.53 -20.10
CA ARG A 116 -7.17 0.67 -19.14
C ARG A 116 -6.46 -0.68 -19.03
N PRO A 117 -6.57 -1.39 -17.90
CA PRO A 117 -5.99 -2.72 -17.79
C PRO A 117 -6.73 -3.68 -18.74
N THR A 118 -5.99 -4.38 -19.59
CA THR A 118 -6.56 -5.24 -20.65
C THR A 118 -6.30 -6.73 -20.44
N ARG A 119 -5.41 -7.12 -19.52
CA ARG A 119 -5.03 -8.53 -19.29
C ARG A 119 -6.07 -9.28 -18.47
N HIS A 120 -6.37 -10.53 -18.82
CA HIS A 120 -7.21 -11.49 -18.06
C HIS A 120 -8.39 -10.86 -17.31
N SER A 121 -8.26 -10.62 -16.00
CA SER A 121 -9.30 -10.06 -15.14
C SER A 121 -9.55 -8.57 -15.36
N ARG A 122 -8.68 -7.88 -16.12
CA ARG A 122 -8.65 -6.42 -16.30
C ARG A 122 -8.49 -5.68 -14.97
N ALA A 123 -7.88 -6.33 -13.98
CA ALA A 123 -7.53 -5.70 -12.72
C ALA A 123 -6.35 -4.73 -12.92
N GLY A 124 -6.43 -3.56 -12.30
CA GLY A 124 -5.38 -2.54 -12.31
C GLY A 124 -5.01 -2.03 -10.92
N LEU A 125 -5.67 -2.51 -9.87
CA LEU A 125 -5.43 -2.08 -8.50
C LEU A 125 -5.69 -3.26 -7.58
N ASP A 126 -4.67 -3.69 -6.84
CA ASP A 126 -4.85 -4.57 -5.69
C ASP A 126 -4.89 -3.74 -4.42
N VAL A 127 -5.82 -4.05 -3.53
CA VAL A 127 -6.01 -3.32 -2.28
C VAL A 127 -5.82 -4.22 -1.07
N SER A 128 -5.33 -3.66 0.03
CA SER A 128 -5.20 -4.40 1.29
C SER A 128 -6.57 -4.84 1.83
N PRO A 129 -6.61 -5.87 2.72
CA PRO A 129 -7.83 -6.25 3.42
C PRO A 129 -8.52 -5.09 4.15
N ALA A 130 -7.77 -4.15 4.72
CA ALA A 130 -8.34 -2.98 5.41
C ALA A 130 -9.10 -2.07 4.43
N VAL A 131 -8.53 -1.81 3.25
CA VAL A 131 -9.19 -1.04 2.18
C VAL A 131 -10.41 -1.78 1.64
N ARG A 132 -10.28 -3.09 1.38
CA ARG A 132 -11.39 -3.96 0.95
C ARG A 132 -12.57 -3.86 1.89
N ASP A 133 -12.33 -4.03 3.19
CA ASP A 133 -13.39 -4.08 4.20
C ASP A 133 -14.00 -2.69 4.43
N TYR A 134 -13.18 -1.64 4.45
CA TYR A 134 -13.67 -0.27 4.58
C TYR A 134 -14.62 0.10 3.43
N LEU A 135 -14.20 -0.17 2.18
CA LEU A 135 -15.01 0.11 0.99
C LEU A 135 -16.16 -0.88 0.78
N GLY A 136 -16.10 -2.08 1.38
CA GLY A 136 -17.09 -3.13 1.18
C GLY A 136 -16.95 -3.84 -0.17
N LEU A 137 -15.71 -4.05 -0.64
CA LEU A 137 -15.42 -4.74 -1.89
C LEU A 137 -15.61 -6.25 -1.73
N SER A 138 -16.08 -6.90 -2.78
CA SER A 138 -16.43 -8.32 -2.86
C SER A 138 -15.48 -9.15 -3.73
N GLY A 139 -14.58 -8.50 -4.47
CA GLY A 139 -13.55 -9.15 -5.27
C GLY A 139 -13.11 -8.26 -6.42
N LEU A 140 -13.56 -8.59 -7.63
CA LEU A 140 -13.26 -7.82 -8.84
C LEU A 140 -14.27 -6.70 -9.06
N ASP A 141 -14.24 -5.70 -8.17
CA ASP A 141 -15.09 -4.53 -8.23
C ASP A 141 -14.48 -3.43 -9.11
N LYS A 142 -15.35 -2.60 -9.72
CA LYS A 142 -14.92 -1.38 -10.41
C LYS A 142 -14.89 -0.22 -9.43
N THR A 143 -13.74 0.40 -9.30
CA THR A 143 -13.50 1.59 -8.48
C THR A 143 -12.97 2.73 -9.33
N ASP A 144 -13.20 3.96 -8.87
CA ASP A 144 -12.45 5.12 -9.34
C ASP A 144 -11.27 5.35 -8.39
N TRP A 145 -10.11 5.74 -8.91
CA TRP A 145 -9.00 6.15 -8.05
C TRP A 145 -8.18 7.26 -8.69
N LYS A 146 -7.43 7.99 -7.87
CA LYS A 146 -6.48 9.03 -8.31
C LYS A 146 -5.37 9.22 -7.29
N PHE A 147 -4.22 9.72 -7.75
CA PHE A 147 -3.19 10.24 -6.85
C PHE A 147 -3.70 11.46 -6.07
N VAL A 148 -3.21 11.60 -4.84
CA VAL A 148 -3.41 12.76 -3.97
C VAL A 148 -2.13 13.05 -3.21
N GLU A 149 -1.90 14.31 -2.89
CA GLU A 149 -0.76 14.73 -2.04
C GLU A 149 -1.08 14.54 -0.56
N ASP A 150 -0.05 14.53 0.28
CA ASP A 150 -0.18 14.26 1.73
C ASP A 150 -1.17 15.24 2.42
N ASP A 151 -1.18 16.51 2.02
CA ASP A 151 -2.06 17.54 2.58
C ASP A 151 -3.53 17.43 2.12
N GLN A 152 -3.78 16.61 1.10
CA GLN A 152 -5.12 16.31 0.59
C GLN A 152 -5.73 15.06 1.23
N VAL A 153 -4.97 14.34 2.05
CA VAL A 153 -5.44 13.14 2.76
C VAL A 153 -6.10 13.58 4.08
N PRO A 154 -7.44 13.56 4.19
CA PRO A 154 -8.10 13.94 5.44
C PRO A 154 -7.80 12.90 6.51
N TYR A 155 -7.90 13.31 7.78
CA TYR A 155 -7.78 12.36 8.89
C TYR A 155 -8.89 11.31 8.81
N GLY A 156 -8.51 10.06 9.01
CA GLY A 156 -9.40 8.89 8.97
C GLY A 156 -8.62 7.63 9.36
N PRO A 157 -9.23 6.44 9.23
CA PRO A 157 -8.61 5.18 9.67
C PRO A 157 -7.21 4.93 9.06
N TRP A 158 -6.97 5.38 7.82
CA TRP A 158 -5.67 5.27 7.15
C TRP A 158 -4.55 6.12 7.77
N ILE A 159 -4.89 7.26 8.39
CA ILE A 159 -3.93 8.04 9.18
C ILE A 159 -3.83 7.46 10.59
N GLU A 160 -4.97 7.23 11.25
CA GLU A 160 -5.01 6.73 12.64
C GLU A 160 -4.22 5.42 12.80
N TYR A 161 -4.47 4.42 11.95
CA TYR A 161 -3.74 3.16 12.04
C TYR A 161 -2.31 3.27 11.51
N GLY A 162 -2.03 4.22 10.62
CA GLY A 162 -0.66 4.56 10.23
C GLY A 162 0.17 5.07 11.41
N GLU A 163 -0.39 5.99 12.20
CA GLU A 163 0.24 6.51 13.41
C GLU A 163 0.40 5.43 14.47
N GLN A 164 -0.61 4.58 14.69
CA GLN A 164 -0.52 3.43 15.59
C GLN A 164 0.59 2.46 15.15
N ALA A 165 0.70 2.18 13.85
CA ALA A 165 1.76 1.33 13.31
C ALA A 165 3.17 1.90 13.56
N ILE A 166 3.35 3.22 13.43
CA ILE A 166 4.60 3.92 13.78
C ILE A 166 4.94 3.70 15.26
N LEU A 167 3.96 3.90 16.15
CA LEU A 167 4.14 3.70 17.60
C LEU A 167 4.50 2.25 17.92
N TYR A 168 3.79 1.27 17.37
CA TYR A 168 4.09 -0.15 17.60
C TYR A 168 5.47 -0.55 17.07
N SER A 169 5.88 -0.02 15.92
CA SER A 169 7.21 -0.23 15.37
C SER A 169 8.31 0.31 16.29
N ALA A 170 8.11 1.51 16.85
CA ALA A 170 9.02 2.11 17.82
C ALA A 170 9.12 1.28 19.11
N ILE A 171 7.99 0.85 19.68
CA ILE A 171 7.94 0.01 20.89
C ILE A 171 8.68 -1.30 20.65
N LYS A 172 8.40 -2.00 19.54
CA LYS A 172 9.05 -3.26 19.18
C LYS A 172 10.57 -3.11 19.06
N SER A 173 11.01 -2.01 18.44
CA SER A 173 12.43 -1.69 18.28
C SER A 173 13.12 -1.41 19.62
N GLN A 174 12.46 -0.69 20.53
CA GLN A 174 13.01 -0.42 21.86
C GLN A 174 13.09 -1.69 22.72
N THR A 175 12.07 -2.54 22.68
CA THR A 175 12.03 -3.82 23.41
C THR A 175 13.13 -4.76 22.94
N ALA A 176 13.34 -4.88 21.61
CA ALA A 176 14.42 -5.68 21.06
C ALA A 176 15.82 -5.17 21.49
N LYS A 177 16.02 -3.85 21.54
CA LYS A 177 17.27 -3.25 22.04
C LYS A 177 17.51 -3.55 23.52
N LYS A 178 16.46 -3.53 24.36
CA LYS A 178 16.56 -3.86 25.79
C LYS A 178 16.95 -5.33 26.01
N ILE A 179 16.28 -6.27 25.33
CA ILE A 179 16.59 -7.71 25.43
C ILE A 179 18.03 -7.99 25.03
N ARG A 180 18.53 -7.35 23.95
CA ARG A 180 19.92 -7.52 23.50
C ARG A 180 20.95 -6.97 24.50
N LYS A 181 20.60 -5.98 25.32
CA LYS A 181 21.49 -5.44 26.36
C LYS A 181 21.49 -6.28 27.65
N SER A 182 20.47 -7.12 27.85
CA SER A 182 20.35 -8.01 29.03
C SER A 182 20.89 -9.43 28.79
N LEU A 183 21.37 -9.71 27.58
CA LEU A 183 22.07 -10.94 27.18
C LEU A 183 23.57 -10.65 27.08
#